data_AF-A0A0C4FCU3-F1
#
_entry.id   AF-A0A0C4FCU3-F1
#
_cell.length_a   1.000
_cell.length_b   1.000
_cell.length_c   1.000
_cell.angle_alpha   90.00
_cell.angle_beta   90.00
_cell.angle_gamma   90.00
#
_symmetry.space_group_name_H-M   'P 1'
#
loop_
_entity.id
_entity.type
_entity.pdbx_description
1 polymer ?
#
loop_
_entity_poly.entity_id
_entity_poly.type
_entity_poly.pdbx_seq_one_letter_code
_entity_poly.pdbx_strand_id
1 'polypeptide(L)'
;WEERIDIFLKASAKANASTPKKEKKEAVHLHHLFFLAKQLIEGTAEEKATLDLALVAFWGMARLAELTYESKEGSLDKLMKLLTSDVSTIDPTQTVLTLRSAKTCKPGETQQIKLAKLPHALCPTLAVQRRLDEAGGKKTSLFGYNEDGERRHLTRAAVISVLSKTWARGSFHKLSGHSFRVGGASLRMALGISTEEICALGRWQSNCYKLYIRQYSAAHLDQSLSLLSTLEDRWVNGS
;
A
#
# COMPACT_ATOMS: atom_id res chain seq x y z
N TRP A 1 15.75 -29.83 -19.45
CA TRP A 1 15.65 -28.67 -18.55
C TRP A 1 14.20 -28.24 -18.33
N GLU A 2 13.35 -28.21 -19.36
CA GLU A 2 11.90 -28.00 -19.23
C GLU A 2 11.18 -29.08 -18.40
N GLU A 3 11.55 -30.37 -18.56
CA GLU A 3 11.03 -31.46 -17.73
C GLU A 3 11.28 -31.28 -16.23
N ARG A 4 12.44 -30.72 -15.84
CA ARG A 4 12.76 -30.48 -14.43
C ARG A 4 11.91 -29.35 -13.84
N ILE A 5 11.58 -28.32 -14.63
CA ILE A 5 10.69 -27.23 -14.24
C ILE A 5 9.27 -27.75 -14.07
N ASP A 6 8.83 -28.62 -14.98
CA ASP A 6 7.47 -29.18 -14.96
C ASP A 6 7.28 -30.15 -13.78
N ILE A 7 8.32 -30.94 -13.44
CA ILE A 7 8.36 -31.75 -12.21
C ILE A 7 8.35 -30.87 -10.96
N PHE A 8 9.05 -29.74 -10.95
CA PHE A 8 9.07 -28.81 -9.81
C PHE A 8 7.71 -28.12 -9.59
N LEU A 9 7.04 -27.73 -10.68
CA LEU A 9 5.69 -27.17 -10.66
C LEU A 9 4.65 -28.20 -10.20
N LYS A 10 4.76 -29.45 -10.67
CA LYS A 10 3.90 -30.56 -10.23
C LYS A 10 4.14 -30.94 -8.76
N ALA A 11 5.39 -30.94 -8.29
CA ALA A 11 5.73 -31.17 -6.89
C ALA A 11 5.21 -30.05 -5.97
N SER A 12 5.30 -28.79 -6.41
CA SER A 12 4.72 -27.63 -5.71
C SER A 12 3.19 -27.67 -5.69
N ALA A 13 2.54 -28.08 -6.78
CA ALA A 13 1.09 -28.28 -6.84
C ALA A 13 0.63 -29.43 -5.92
N LYS A 14 1.40 -30.52 -5.84
CA LYS A 14 1.09 -31.68 -5.00
C LYS A 14 1.32 -31.39 -3.51
N ALA A 15 2.34 -30.61 -3.15
CA ALA A 15 2.57 -30.14 -1.79
C ALA A 15 1.50 -29.13 -1.32
N ASN A 16 0.96 -28.32 -2.24
CA ASN A 16 -0.16 -27.42 -1.98
C ASN A 16 -1.52 -28.13 -1.88
N ALA A 17 -1.66 -29.33 -2.46
CA ALA A 17 -2.90 -30.11 -2.39
C ALA A 17 -3.14 -30.76 -1.02
N SER A 18 -2.07 -30.98 -0.24
CA SER A 18 -2.12 -31.57 1.12
C SER A 18 -2.35 -30.53 2.22
N THR A 19 -2.37 -29.24 1.89
CA THR A 19 -2.73 -28.17 2.83
C THR A 19 -4.17 -27.74 2.55
N PRO A 20 -5.07 -27.64 3.55
CA PRO A 20 -6.39 -27.08 3.31
C PRO A 20 -6.25 -25.72 2.63
N LYS A 21 -7.00 -25.51 1.54
CA LYS A 21 -6.96 -24.30 0.71
C LYS A 21 -7.19 -23.10 1.62
N LYS A 22 -6.11 -22.43 2.03
CA LYS A 22 -6.19 -21.28 2.93
C LYS A 22 -7.14 -20.27 2.30
N GLU A 23 -8.21 -19.91 3.03
CA GLU A 23 -9.24 -19.00 2.53
C GLU A 23 -8.56 -17.76 1.94
N LYS A 24 -8.87 -17.44 0.67
CA LYS A 24 -8.19 -16.33 -0.01
C LYS A 24 -8.53 -15.05 0.75
N LYS A 25 -7.51 -14.37 1.28
CA LYS A 25 -7.68 -13.10 1.97
C LYS A 25 -8.46 -12.10 1.11
N GLU A 26 -9.35 -11.37 1.76
CA GLU A 26 -10.22 -10.37 1.14
C GLU A 26 -9.41 -9.15 0.68
N ALA A 27 -9.86 -8.50 -0.38
CA ALA A 27 -9.26 -7.29 -0.92
C ALA A 27 -9.73 -6.07 -0.12
N VAL A 28 -8.84 -5.10 0.10
CA VAL A 28 -9.30 -3.76 0.50
C VAL A 28 -10.04 -3.16 -0.70
N HIS A 29 -11.26 -2.68 -0.51
CA HIS A 29 -11.99 -1.90 -1.50
C HIS A 29 -11.93 -0.42 -1.12
N LEU A 30 -12.36 0.45 -2.03
CA LEU A 30 -12.26 1.89 -1.79
C LEU A 30 -13.07 2.34 -0.56
N HIS A 31 -14.24 1.75 -0.31
CA HIS A 31 -15.03 2.07 0.89
C HIS A 31 -14.31 1.67 2.19
N HIS A 32 -13.50 0.59 2.20
CA HIS A 32 -12.66 0.24 3.35
C HIS A 32 -11.59 1.32 3.60
N LEU A 33 -11.00 1.87 2.52
CA LEU A 33 -10.00 2.93 2.61
C LEU A 33 -10.62 4.26 3.09
N PHE A 34 -11.81 4.59 2.58
CA PHE A 34 -12.59 5.73 3.05
C PHE A 34 -12.99 5.59 4.52
N PHE A 35 -13.38 4.40 4.96
CA PHE A 35 -13.64 4.12 6.36
C PHE A 35 -12.41 4.36 7.23
N LEU A 36 -11.22 3.87 6.83
CA LEU A 36 -9.96 4.17 7.53
C LEU A 36 -9.71 5.68 7.61
N ALA A 37 -9.92 6.42 6.51
CA ALA A 37 -9.75 7.87 6.51
C ALA A 37 -10.67 8.55 7.52
N LYS A 38 -11.96 8.22 7.53
CA LYS A 38 -12.92 8.76 8.50
C LYS A 38 -12.55 8.49 9.95
N GLN A 39 -11.92 7.34 10.24
CA GLN A 39 -11.59 6.94 11.60
C GLN A 39 -10.26 7.51 12.10
N LEU A 40 -9.30 7.75 11.21
CA LEU A 40 -7.91 8.02 11.58
C LEU A 40 -7.44 9.44 11.28
N ILE A 41 -8.16 10.21 10.45
CA ILE A 41 -7.72 11.56 10.03
C ILE A 41 -7.63 12.57 11.17
N GLU A 42 -8.44 12.40 12.22
CA GLU A 42 -8.42 13.20 13.46
C GLU A 42 -7.78 12.46 14.64
N GLY A 43 -7.19 11.28 14.40
CA GLY A 43 -6.63 10.42 15.43
C GLY A 43 -5.29 10.90 16.00
N THR A 44 -4.61 10.01 16.71
CA THR A 44 -3.23 10.25 17.19
C THR A 44 -2.25 10.44 16.03
N ALA A 45 -1.04 10.92 16.33
CA ALA A 45 0.01 11.06 15.31
C ALA A 45 0.35 9.70 14.66
N GLU A 46 0.30 8.61 15.43
CA GLU A 46 0.46 7.23 14.94
C GLU A 46 -0.68 6.81 13.99
N GLU A 47 -1.91 7.13 14.34
CA GLU A 47 -3.10 6.82 13.53
C GLU A 47 -3.08 7.58 12.20
N LYS A 48 -2.76 8.87 12.22
CA LYS A 48 -2.61 9.69 11.00
C LYS A 48 -1.48 9.17 10.11
N ALA A 49 -0.33 8.81 10.69
CA ALA A 49 0.78 8.20 9.96
C ALA A 49 0.38 6.84 9.35
N THR A 50 -0.41 6.05 10.07
CA THR A 50 -0.91 4.75 9.60
C THR A 50 -1.89 4.91 8.45
N LEU A 51 -2.76 5.92 8.50
CA LEU A 51 -3.65 6.27 7.39
C LEU A 51 -2.84 6.63 6.14
N ASP A 52 -1.86 7.50 6.26
CA ASP A 52 -1.02 7.92 5.13
C ASP A 52 -0.26 6.74 4.52
N LEU A 53 0.26 5.84 5.36
CA LEU A 53 0.86 4.58 4.92
C LEU A 53 -0.14 3.69 4.18
N ALA A 54 -1.37 3.55 4.68
CA ALA A 54 -2.41 2.73 4.07
C ALA A 54 -2.81 3.25 2.67
N LEU A 55 -2.94 4.57 2.51
CA LEU A 55 -3.20 5.21 1.21
C LEU A 55 -2.09 4.89 0.21
N VAL A 56 -0.83 5.05 0.62
CA VAL A 56 0.34 4.72 -0.22
C VAL A 56 0.42 3.23 -0.53
N ALA A 57 0.14 2.36 0.44
CA ALA A 57 0.14 0.92 0.25
C ALA A 57 -0.91 0.46 -0.77
N PHE A 58 -2.10 1.05 -0.71
CA PHE A 58 -3.20 0.75 -1.63
C PHE A 58 -2.89 1.24 -3.05
N TRP A 59 -2.64 2.55 -3.20
CA TRP A 59 -2.46 3.16 -4.52
C TRP A 59 -1.14 2.78 -5.17
N GLY A 60 -0.06 2.63 -4.40
CA GLY A 60 1.24 2.18 -4.89
C GLY A 60 1.42 0.66 -4.98
N MET A 61 0.36 -0.10 -4.65
CA MET A 61 0.39 -1.56 -4.54
C MET A 61 1.60 -2.06 -3.73
N ALA A 62 1.97 -1.33 -2.67
CA ALA A 62 3.16 -1.60 -1.88
C ALA A 62 2.91 -2.74 -0.90
N ARG A 63 3.97 -3.48 -0.56
CA ARG A 63 3.94 -4.37 0.61
C ARG A 63 4.13 -3.53 1.85
N LEU A 64 3.42 -3.83 2.95
CA LEU A 64 3.66 -3.12 4.22
C LEU A 64 5.13 -3.15 4.64
N ALA A 65 5.83 -4.28 4.44
CA ALA A 65 7.25 -4.39 4.77
C ALA A 65 8.16 -3.42 4.00
N GLU A 66 7.72 -2.92 2.85
CA GLU A 66 8.45 -1.89 2.07
C GLU A 66 8.27 -0.49 2.69
N LEU A 67 7.23 -0.28 3.49
CA LEU A 67 6.84 1.01 4.07
C LEU A 67 7.00 1.07 5.61
N THR A 68 7.37 -0.03 6.26
CA THR A 68 7.48 -0.14 7.73
C THR A 68 8.90 -0.47 8.18
N TYR A 69 9.18 -0.19 9.46
CA TYR A 69 10.50 -0.30 10.08
C TYR A 69 10.55 -1.41 11.15
N GLU A 70 11.75 -1.83 11.53
CA GLU A 70 12.02 -2.90 12.49
C GLU A 70 11.76 -2.45 13.93
N SER A 71 12.21 -1.25 14.27
CA SER A 71 12.12 -0.67 15.60
C SER A 71 11.32 0.63 15.56
N LYS A 72 10.62 0.93 16.67
CA LYS A 72 9.91 2.21 16.84
C LYS A 72 10.89 3.37 16.97
N GLU A 73 12.10 3.11 17.46
CA GLU A 73 13.12 4.11 17.80
C GLU A 73 14.50 3.66 17.36
N GLY A 74 15.46 4.59 17.39
CA GLY A 74 16.86 4.35 17.13
C GLY A 74 17.28 4.70 15.71
N SER A 75 18.47 4.28 15.33
CA SER A 75 19.00 4.55 13.99
C SER A 75 18.36 3.64 12.95
N LEU A 76 18.06 4.21 11.78
CA LEU A 76 17.59 3.46 10.63
C LEU A 76 18.77 2.97 9.81
N ASP A 77 18.71 1.71 9.37
CA ASP A 77 19.56 1.24 8.28
C ASP A 77 19.14 1.95 6.98
N LYS A 78 19.88 3.01 6.65
CA LYS A 78 19.61 3.90 5.50
C LYS A 78 19.73 3.20 4.15
N LEU A 79 20.36 2.02 4.10
CA LEU A 79 20.51 1.25 2.87
C LEU A 79 19.29 0.36 2.59
N MET A 80 18.52 0.03 3.63
CA MET A 80 17.45 -0.96 3.55
C MET A 80 16.04 -0.38 3.71
N LYS A 81 15.92 0.90 4.06
CA LYS A 81 14.65 1.52 4.46
C LYS A 81 14.29 2.74 3.66
N LEU A 82 12.98 2.93 3.46
CA LEU A 82 12.43 4.08 2.77
C LEU A 82 12.53 5.33 3.67
N LEU A 83 13.26 6.33 3.23
CA LEU A 83 13.45 7.60 3.94
C LEU A 83 12.74 8.76 3.25
N THR A 84 12.63 9.89 3.95
CA THR A 84 12.17 11.16 3.36
C THR A 84 13.03 11.57 2.16
N SER A 85 14.33 11.25 2.16
CA SER A 85 15.25 11.54 1.05
C SER A 85 15.05 10.65 -0.19
N ASP A 86 14.17 9.65 -0.12
CA ASP A 86 13.89 8.74 -1.24
C ASP A 86 12.63 9.12 -2.02
N VAL A 87 12.03 10.27 -1.66
CA VAL A 87 10.85 10.83 -2.30
C VAL A 87 11.27 11.82 -3.39
N SER A 88 10.73 11.64 -4.59
CA SER A 88 10.82 12.62 -5.68
C SER A 88 9.44 13.19 -5.99
N THR A 89 9.35 14.51 -6.00
CA THR A 89 8.16 15.32 -6.33
C THR A 89 8.41 16.24 -7.54
N ILE A 90 9.40 15.91 -8.38
CA ILE A 90 9.77 16.70 -9.56
C ILE A 90 8.60 16.81 -10.54
N ASP A 91 7.85 15.72 -10.71
CA ASP A 91 6.65 15.69 -11.55
C ASP A 91 5.44 16.19 -10.73
N PRO A 92 4.74 17.26 -11.17
CA PRO A 92 3.59 17.78 -10.43
C PRO A 92 2.38 16.83 -10.42
N THR A 93 2.36 15.83 -11.29
CA THR A 93 1.26 14.87 -11.45
C THR A 93 1.45 13.59 -10.64
N GLN A 94 2.64 13.37 -10.06
CA GLN A 94 2.92 12.15 -9.29
C GLN A 94 4.03 12.32 -8.26
N THR A 95 4.08 11.40 -7.32
CA THR A 95 5.19 11.23 -6.38
C THR A 95 5.85 9.89 -6.61
N VAL A 96 7.19 9.87 -6.64
CA VAL A 96 7.96 8.63 -6.81
C VAL A 96 8.70 8.30 -5.53
N LEU A 97 8.49 7.09 -5.01
CA LEU A 97 9.23 6.55 -3.87
C LEU A 97 10.27 5.55 -4.36
N THR A 98 11.54 5.78 -4.05
CA THR A 98 12.63 4.89 -4.46
C THR A 98 12.97 3.89 -3.37
N LEU A 99 12.68 2.61 -3.61
CA LEU A 99 13.01 1.50 -2.74
C LEU A 99 14.45 1.05 -3.03
N ARG A 100 15.37 1.31 -2.08
CA ARG A 100 16.79 0.96 -2.21
C ARG A 100 17.09 -0.53 -2.06
N SER A 101 16.22 -1.28 -1.40
CA SER A 101 16.34 -2.73 -1.24
C SER A 101 15.00 -3.44 -1.35
N ALA A 102 14.67 -3.89 -2.56
CA ALA A 102 13.63 -4.89 -2.75
C ALA A 102 14.27 -6.27 -2.80
N LYS A 103 13.69 -7.24 -2.07
CA LYS A 103 14.13 -8.66 -1.95
C LYS A 103 14.36 -9.42 -3.28
N THR A 104 14.11 -8.79 -4.42
CA THR A 104 14.14 -9.40 -5.76
C THR A 104 15.04 -8.63 -6.74
N CYS A 105 15.80 -7.64 -6.27
CA CYS A 105 16.71 -6.86 -7.10
C CYS A 105 18.13 -7.41 -6.99
N LYS A 106 18.86 -7.35 -8.12
CA LYS A 106 20.31 -7.54 -8.07
C LYS A 106 20.94 -6.45 -7.17
N PRO A 107 22.11 -6.69 -6.56
CA PRO A 107 22.82 -5.64 -5.83
C PRO A 107 22.96 -4.38 -6.71
N GLY A 108 22.40 -3.25 -6.27
CA GLY A 108 22.44 -1.98 -6.99
C GLY A 108 21.17 -1.61 -7.79
N GLU A 109 20.20 -2.52 -7.96
CA GLU A 109 18.92 -2.18 -8.61
C GLU A 109 17.91 -1.62 -7.59
N THR A 110 17.39 -0.43 -7.89
CA THR A 110 16.30 0.19 -7.10
C THR A 110 14.95 -0.09 -7.75
N GLN A 111 13.89 -0.12 -6.93
CA GLN A 111 12.52 -0.18 -7.43
C GLN A 111 11.78 1.12 -7.14
N GLN A 112 10.85 1.51 -8.01
CA GLN A 112 10.08 2.73 -7.83
C GLN A 112 8.60 2.42 -7.57
N ILE A 113 8.03 3.07 -6.55
CA ILE A 113 6.59 3.16 -6.38
C ILE A 113 6.16 4.51 -6.97
N LYS A 114 5.39 4.48 -8.06
CA LYS A 114 4.82 5.67 -8.67
C LYS A 114 3.41 5.88 -8.12
N LEU A 115 3.16 7.07 -7.58
CA LEU A 115 1.90 7.45 -6.94
C LEU A 115 1.30 8.62 -7.71
N ALA A 116 0.22 8.39 -8.43
CA ALA A 116 -0.49 9.47 -9.12
C ALA A 116 -1.09 10.45 -8.11
N LYS A 117 -1.03 11.73 -8.43
CA LYS A 117 -1.78 12.77 -7.73
C LYS A 117 -3.25 12.64 -8.11
N LEU A 118 -4.11 12.48 -7.11
CA LEU A 118 -5.55 12.33 -7.27
C LEU A 118 -6.28 13.55 -6.70
N PRO A 119 -7.37 14.02 -7.33
CA PRO A 119 -8.11 15.20 -6.89
C PRO A 119 -9.11 14.84 -5.77
N HIS A 120 -8.64 14.25 -4.67
CA HIS A 120 -9.48 13.88 -3.53
C HIS A 120 -8.68 13.57 -2.25
N ALA A 121 -9.37 13.51 -1.10
CA ALA A 121 -8.77 13.30 0.21
C ALA A 121 -7.98 11.96 0.37
N LEU A 122 -8.29 10.94 -0.44
CA LEU A 122 -7.58 9.65 -0.44
C LEU A 122 -6.30 9.67 -1.31
N CYS A 123 -5.83 10.84 -1.73
CA CYS A 123 -4.68 10.99 -2.63
C CYS A 123 -3.37 10.50 -1.98
N PRO A 124 -2.62 9.58 -2.63
CA PRO A 124 -1.38 9.07 -2.08
C PRO A 124 -0.24 10.10 -2.13
N THR A 125 -0.21 10.99 -3.13
CA THR A 125 0.76 12.11 -3.17
C THR A 125 0.58 13.06 -1.99
N LEU A 126 -0.67 13.41 -1.66
CA LEU A 126 -0.95 14.24 -0.48
C LEU A 126 -0.60 13.51 0.83
N ALA A 127 -0.80 12.19 0.89
CA ALA A 127 -0.38 11.37 2.03
C ALA A 127 1.15 11.41 2.24
N VAL A 128 1.92 11.31 1.16
CA VAL A 128 3.39 11.47 1.23
C VAL A 128 3.76 12.88 1.64
N GLN A 129 3.10 13.90 1.09
CA GLN A 129 3.38 15.30 1.45
C GLN A 129 3.16 15.55 2.94
N ARG A 130 2.03 15.09 3.52
CA ARG A 130 1.76 15.20 4.97
C ARG A 130 2.88 14.59 5.82
N ARG A 131 3.46 13.46 5.38
CA ARG A 131 4.58 12.83 6.07
C ARG A 131 5.89 13.61 5.93
N LEU A 132 6.15 14.22 4.78
CA LEU A 132 7.31 15.09 4.58
C LEU A 132 7.22 16.36 5.42
N ASP A 133 6.04 16.99 5.45
CA ASP A 133 5.77 18.20 6.24
C ASP A 133 5.96 17.92 7.74
N GLU A 134 5.41 16.80 8.22
CA GLU A 134 5.54 16.37 9.61
C GLU A 134 7.01 16.01 9.98
N ALA A 135 7.78 15.49 9.03
CA ALA A 135 9.21 15.27 9.22
C ALA A 135 10.04 16.57 9.25
N GLY A 136 9.48 17.70 8.83
CA GLY A 136 10.11 19.03 8.92
C GLY A 136 11.46 19.11 8.21
N GLY A 137 11.60 18.47 7.04
CA GLY A 137 12.84 18.43 6.26
C GLY A 137 13.95 17.53 6.83
N LYS A 138 13.73 16.87 7.97
CA LYS A 138 14.70 15.93 8.54
C LYS A 138 14.86 14.69 7.64
N LYS A 139 16.09 14.21 7.51
CA LYS A 139 16.39 12.94 6.84
C LYS A 139 16.10 11.77 7.78
N THR A 140 14.88 11.24 7.71
CA THR A 140 14.37 10.21 8.63
C THR A 140 13.41 9.25 7.93
N SER A 141 12.74 8.35 8.66
CA SER A 141 11.68 7.48 8.12
C SER A 141 10.64 8.30 7.38
N LEU A 142 10.26 7.91 6.17
CA LEU A 142 9.10 8.53 5.51
C LEU A 142 7.82 8.28 6.33
N PHE A 143 7.59 7.03 6.74
CA PHE A 143 6.42 6.70 7.55
C PHE A 143 6.79 6.66 9.03
N GLY A 144 6.54 7.76 9.71
CA GLY A 144 6.70 7.91 11.14
C GLY A 144 5.89 9.08 11.65
N TYR A 145 6.08 9.40 12.91
CA TYR A 145 5.50 10.53 13.58
C TYR A 145 6.43 11.02 14.68
N ASN A 146 6.37 12.31 15.00
CA ASN A 146 7.04 12.89 16.14
C ASN A 146 6.13 12.76 17.37
N GLU A 147 6.71 12.30 18.48
CA GLU A 147 6.08 12.15 19.78
C GLU A 147 7.07 12.70 20.81
N ASP A 148 6.66 13.74 21.54
CA ASP A 148 7.51 14.42 22.53
C ASP A 148 8.86 14.92 21.99
N GLY A 149 8.87 15.41 20.74
CA GLY A 149 10.07 15.92 20.07
C GLY A 149 10.96 14.84 19.44
N GLU A 150 10.69 13.56 19.74
CA GLU A 150 11.44 12.42 19.24
C GLU A 150 10.75 11.75 18.06
N ARG A 151 11.55 11.22 17.12
CA ARG A 151 11.01 10.51 15.97
C ARG A 151 10.63 9.08 16.35
N ARG A 152 9.37 8.71 16.10
CA ARG A 152 8.89 7.34 16.13
C ARG A 152 8.68 6.80 14.72
N HIS A 153 9.21 5.63 14.44
CA HIS A 153 9.05 4.93 13.15
C HIS A 153 7.86 3.98 13.19
N LEU A 154 7.10 3.90 12.11
CA LEU A 154 5.98 2.97 12.04
C LEU A 154 6.46 1.53 11.84
N THR A 155 6.41 0.74 12.93
CA THR A 155 6.69 -0.68 12.84
C THR A 155 5.52 -1.43 12.21
N ARG A 156 5.81 -2.58 11.61
CA ARG A 156 4.76 -3.43 11.04
C ARG A 156 3.73 -3.85 12.08
N ALA A 157 4.18 -4.14 13.31
CA ALA A 157 3.29 -4.55 14.40
C ALA A 157 2.35 -3.41 14.81
N ALA A 158 2.87 -2.18 14.95
CA ALA A 158 2.05 -1.00 15.27
C ALA A 158 0.99 -0.74 14.18
N VAL A 159 1.40 -0.73 12.92
CA VAL A 159 0.49 -0.54 11.77
C VAL A 159 -0.61 -1.60 11.74
N ILE A 160 -0.26 -2.88 11.91
CA ILE A 160 -1.25 -3.98 11.96
C ILE A 160 -2.20 -3.79 13.15
N SER A 161 -1.68 -3.42 14.33
CA SER A 161 -2.49 -3.19 15.52
C SER A 161 -3.54 -2.09 15.30
N VAL A 162 -3.12 -0.93 14.78
CA VAL A 162 -4.03 0.20 14.45
C VAL A 162 -5.07 -0.22 13.41
N LEU A 163 -4.64 -0.84 12.31
CA LEU A 163 -5.55 -1.27 11.25
C LEU A 163 -6.56 -2.31 11.71
N SER A 164 -6.12 -3.34 12.44
CA SER A 164 -7.00 -4.39 12.94
C SER A 164 -8.02 -3.85 13.94
N LYS A 165 -7.60 -2.97 14.87
CA LYS A 165 -8.53 -2.30 15.80
C LYS A 165 -9.55 -1.45 15.05
N THR A 166 -9.11 -0.71 14.04
CA THR A 166 -10.00 0.16 13.25
C THR A 166 -10.98 -0.64 12.43
N TRP A 167 -10.53 -1.65 11.70
CA TRP A 167 -11.39 -2.53 10.91
C TRP A 167 -12.39 -3.31 11.75
N ALA A 168 -12.04 -3.68 12.99
CA ALA A 168 -12.99 -4.32 13.91
C ALA A 168 -14.18 -3.40 14.24
N ARG A 169 -14.00 -2.07 14.31
CA ARG A 169 -15.10 -1.11 14.52
C ARG A 169 -16.08 -1.07 13.34
N GLY A 170 -15.63 -1.45 12.15
CA GLY A 170 -16.46 -1.57 10.94
C GLY A 170 -16.84 -3.01 10.60
N SER A 171 -16.61 -3.97 11.49
CA SER A 171 -16.84 -5.41 11.27
C SER A 171 -16.06 -6.04 10.11
N PHE A 172 -14.93 -5.45 9.71
CA PHE A 172 -14.10 -5.92 8.59
C PHE A 172 -13.00 -6.90 9.03
N HIS A 173 -13.37 -8.01 9.65
CA HIS A 173 -12.42 -8.92 10.33
C HIS A 173 -11.48 -9.71 9.39
N LYS A 174 -11.79 -9.81 8.10
CA LYS A 174 -11.00 -10.59 7.12
C LYS A 174 -9.88 -9.80 6.44
N LEU A 175 -9.77 -8.50 6.72
CA LEU A 175 -8.75 -7.62 6.13
C LEU A 175 -7.40 -7.73 6.85
N SER A 176 -6.31 -7.59 6.08
CA SER A 176 -4.95 -7.59 6.61
C SER A 176 -4.06 -6.65 5.80
N GLY A 177 -2.83 -6.41 6.24
CA GLY A 177 -1.87 -5.60 5.48
C GLY A 177 -1.60 -6.06 4.04
N HIS A 178 -1.74 -7.35 3.73
CA HIS A 178 -1.61 -7.85 2.36
C HIS A 178 -2.79 -7.43 1.47
N SER A 179 -3.94 -7.14 2.07
CA SER A 179 -5.19 -6.81 1.38
C SER A 179 -5.13 -5.48 0.63
N PHE A 180 -4.20 -4.56 0.97
CA PHE A 180 -4.00 -3.31 0.21
C PHE A 180 -3.46 -3.56 -1.20
N ARG A 181 -2.40 -4.36 -1.32
CA ARG A 181 -1.79 -4.68 -2.62
C ARG A 181 -2.75 -5.46 -3.51
N VAL A 182 -3.52 -6.38 -2.92
CA VAL A 182 -4.61 -7.09 -3.59
C VAL A 182 -5.69 -6.10 -4.04
N GLY A 183 -6.12 -5.21 -3.15
CA GLY A 183 -7.14 -4.19 -3.39
C GLY A 183 -6.81 -3.24 -4.52
N GLY A 184 -5.64 -2.61 -4.49
CA GLY A 184 -5.21 -1.65 -5.51
C GLY A 184 -5.05 -2.26 -6.90
N ALA A 185 -4.70 -3.54 -6.99
CA ALA A 185 -4.62 -4.27 -8.25
C ALA A 185 -6.01 -4.67 -8.77
N SER A 186 -6.86 -5.14 -7.87
CA SER A 186 -8.22 -5.56 -8.20
C SER A 186 -9.08 -4.37 -8.66
N LEU A 187 -8.95 -3.20 -8.01
CA LEU A 187 -9.62 -1.98 -8.43
C LEU A 187 -9.20 -1.58 -9.85
N ARG A 188 -7.90 -1.52 -10.13
CA ARG A 188 -7.39 -1.16 -11.47
C ARG A 188 -7.87 -2.11 -12.56
N MET A 189 -7.88 -3.41 -12.26
CA MET A 189 -8.43 -4.38 -13.19
C MET A 189 -9.93 -4.15 -13.45
N ALA A 190 -10.70 -3.83 -12.41
CA ALA A 190 -12.12 -3.52 -12.53
C ALA A 190 -12.37 -2.22 -13.32
N LEU A 191 -11.43 -1.26 -13.27
CA LEU A 191 -11.44 -0.03 -14.07
C LEU A 191 -10.92 -0.22 -15.50
N GLY A 192 -10.60 -1.45 -15.91
CA GLY A 192 -10.16 -1.75 -17.28
C GLY A 192 -8.69 -1.42 -17.57
N ILE A 193 -7.87 -1.14 -16.56
CA ILE A 193 -6.42 -0.95 -16.75
C ILE A 193 -5.80 -2.26 -17.22
N SER A 194 -4.92 -2.18 -18.23
CA SER A 194 -4.31 -3.35 -18.84
C SER A 194 -3.48 -4.16 -17.84
N THR A 195 -3.36 -5.48 -18.08
CA THR A 195 -2.55 -6.34 -17.23
C THR A 195 -1.08 -5.94 -17.24
N GLU A 196 -0.59 -5.43 -18.37
CA GLU A 196 0.78 -4.98 -18.57
C GLU A 196 1.07 -3.77 -17.67
N GLU A 197 0.15 -2.81 -17.64
CA GLU A 197 0.28 -1.62 -16.80
C GLU A 197 0.14 -1.96 -15.30
N ILE A 198 -0.81 -2.84 -14.94
CA ILE A 198 -0.95 -3.34 -13.56
C ILE A 198 0.33 -4.05 -13.11
N CYS A 199 0.96 -4.86 -13.99
CA CYS A 199 2.22 -5.52 -13.68
C CYS A 199 3.37 -4.53 -13.50
N ALA A 200 3.45 -3.52 -14.36
CA ALA A 200 4.45 -2.46 -14.27
C ALA A 200 4.33 -1.67 -12.96
N LEU A 201 3.12 -1.17 -12.64
CA LEU A 201 2.84 -0.45 -11.40
C LEU A 201 3.06 -1.33 -10.15
N GLY A 202 2.62 -2.59 -10.24
CA GLY A 202 2.76 -3.57 -9.18
C GLY A 202 4.18 -4.09 -9.01
N ARG A 203 5.10 -3.83 -9.94
CA ARG A 203 6.47 -4.38 -9.95
C ARG A 203 6.44 -5.92 -9.95
N TRP A 204 5.52 -6.50 -10.69
CA TRP A 204 5.41 -7.94 -10.87
C TRP A 204 6.11 -8.39 -12.13
N GLN A 205 6.96 -9.39 -12.00
CA GLN A 205 7.48 -10.15 -13.13
C GLN A 205 6.53 -11.33 -13.36
N SER A 206 6.19 -11.60 -14.63
CA SER A 206 5.36 -12.74 -15.07
C SER A 206 3.90 -12.74 -14.55
N ASN A 207 3.26 -13.93 -14.54
CA ASN A 207 1.87 -14.17 -14.14
C ASN A 207 1.60 -14.02 -12.62
N CYS A 208 2.57 -13.56 -11.82
CA CYS A 208 2.43 -13.39 -10.36
C CYS A 208 1.28 -12.44 -9.96
N TYR A 209 0.87 -11.51 -10.83
CA TYR A 209 -0.24 -10.60 -10.58
C TYR A 209 -1.57 -11.34 -10.35
N LYS A 210 -1.76 -12.52 -10.96
CA LYS A 210 -2.98 -13.34 -10.82
C LYS A 210 -3.27 -13.75 -9.37
N LEU A 211 -2.24 -13.78 -8.51
CA LEU A 211 -2.40 -14.04 -7.08
C LEU A 211 -3.07 -12.87 -6.33
N TYR A 212 -2.94 -11.66 -6.86
CA TYR A 212 -3.37 -10.40 -6.24
C TYR A 212 -4.70 -9.89 -6.78
N ILE A 213 -5.21 -10.46 -7.87
CA ILE A 213 -6.51 -10.08 -8.41
C ILE A 213 -7.62 -10.80 -7.64
N ARG A 214 -8.64 -10.03 -7.25
CA ARG A 214 -9.95 -10.48 -6.81
C ARG A 214 -10.98 -9.85 -7.73
N GLN A 215 -11.99 -10.61 -8.12
CA GLN A 215 -13.06 -10.09 -8.96
C GLN A 215 -13.87 -9.07 -8.17
N TYR A 216 -14.12 -7.91 -8.78
CA TYR A 216 -15.13 -6.99 -8.32
C TYR A 216 -16.49 -7.50 -8.81
N SER A 217 -17.49 -7.51 -7.95
CA SER A 217 -18.88 -7.59 -8.42
C SER A 217 -19.26 -6.27 -9.07
N ALA A 218 -20.27 -6.27 -9.94
CA ALA A 218 -20.80 -5.04 -10.53
C ALA A 218 -21.19 -4.02 -9.45
N ALA A 219 -21.82 -4.49 -8.36
CA ALA A 219 -22.18 -3.64 -7.22
C ALA A 219 -20.97 -3.01 -6.49
N HIS A 220 -19.87 -3.77 -6.30
CA HIS A 220 -18.66 -3.20 -5.69
C HIS A 220 -17.95 -2.19 -6.60
N LEU A 221 -18.00 -2.40 -7.92
CA LEU A 221 -17.46 -1.46 -8.89
C LEU A 221 -18.28 -0.16 -8.89
N ASP A 222 -19.61 -0.27 -8.99
CA ASP A 222 -20.53 0.86 -8.94
C ASP A 222 -20.36 1.69 -7.65
N GLN A 223 -20.30 1.02 -6.50
CA GLN A 223 -20.01 1.67 -5.21
C GLN A 223 -18.66 2.41 -5.23
N SER A 224 -17.63 1.82 -5.83
CA SER A 224 -16.30 2.44 -5.88
C SER A 224 -16.28 3.65 -6.80
N LEU A 225 -16.92 3.58 -7.96
CA LEU A 225 -17.05 4.69 -8.91
C LEU A 225 -17.86 5.85 -8.31
N SER A 226 -19.01 5.54 -7.71
CA SER A 226 -19.86 6.52 -7.02
C SER A 226 -19.11 7.24 -5.90
N LEU A 227 -18.31 6.50 -5.11
CA LEU A 227 -17.49 7.07 -4.06
C LEU A 227 -16.36 7.95 -4.61
N LEU A 228 -15.68 7.55 -5.69
CA LEU A 228 -14.67 8.40 -6.34
C LEU A 228 -15.28 9.71 -6.83
N SER A 229 -16.38 9.64 -7.61
CA SER A 229 -17.08 10.83 -8.09
C SER A 229 -17.45 11.77 -6.93
N THR A 230 -18.06 11.23 -5.87
CA THR A 230 -18.44 12.03 -4.69
C THR A 230 -17.23 12.71 -4.03
N LEU A 231 -16.10 11.99 -3.94
CA LEU A 231 -14.88 12.52 -3.35
C LEU A 231 -14.26 13.62 -4.20
N GLU A 232 -14.25 13.45 -5.54
CA GLU A 232 -13.73 14.41 -6.50
C GLU A 232 -14.61 15.67 -6.58
N ASP A 233 -15.94 15.50 -6.62
CA ASP A 233 -16.89 16.61 -6.63
C ASP A 233 -16.74 17.48 -5.38
N ARG A 234 -16.61 16.85 -4.20
CA ARG A 234 -16.36 17.58 -2.94
C ARG A 234 -14.99 18.23 -2.91
N TRP A 235 -14.00 17.64 -3.56
CA TRP A 235 -12.67 18.23 -3.65
C TRP A 235 -12.68 19.49 -4.50
N VAL A 236 -13.30 19.44 -5.68
CA VAL A 236 -13.40 20.58 -6.59
C VAL A 236 -14.26 21.71 -6.01
N ASN A 237 -15.38 21.38 -5.38
CA ASN A 237 -16.35 22.37 -4.88
C ASN A 237 -16.10 22.83 -3.43
N GLY A 238 -15.21 22.15 -2.69
CA GLY A 238 -14.88 22.45 -1.29
C GLY A 238 -13.48 23.05 -1.08
N SER A 239 -12.72 23.27 -2.17
CA SER A 239 -11.42 23.97 -2.17
C SER A 239 -11.58 25.48 -2.16
#